data_AF-A0A383E5X6-F1
#
_entry.id   AF-A0A383E5X6-F1
#
_cell.length_a   1.000
_cell.length_b   1.000
_cell.length_c   1.000
_cell.angle_alpha   90.00
_cell.angle_beta   90.00
_cell.angle_gamma   90.00
#
_symmetry.space_group_name_H-M   'P 1'
#
loop_
_entity.id
_entity.type
_entity.pdbx_description
1 polymer ?
#
loop_
_entity_poly.entity_id
_entity_poly.type
_entity_poly.pdbx_seq_one_letter_code
_entity_poly.pdbx_strand_id
1 'polypeptide(L)'
;REWDCQYEWAAHEPQAKEALVPEDTITAIKEHRAPDGLSEDEALLVRYVQELLRDHRVTPETFNRIQSRFSSLELTDLTTTIGYYSMLACVLIAYEVQPAEGVVPLLPL
;
A
#
# COMPACT_ATOMS: atom_id res chain seq x y z
N ARG A 1 4.48 1.16 0.97
CA ARG A 1 5.45 1.80 1.89
C ARG A 1 5.96 0.83 2.95
N GLU A 2 5.10 0.01 3.58
CA GLU A 2 5.43 -0.84 4.74
C GLU A 2 6.72 -1.68 4.67
N TRP A 3 7.17 -2.07 3.48
CA TRP A 3 8.41 -2.85 3.28
C TRP A 3 9.58 -2.04 2.71
N ASP A 4 9.39 -0.75 2.39
CA ASP A 4 10.41 0.11 1.74
C ASP A 4 11.03 -0.48 0.46
N CYS A 5 10.30 -1.35 -0.25
CA CYS A 5 10.77 -1.99 -1.48
C CYS A 5 10.83 -1.00 -2.65
N GLN A 6 12.04 -0.60 -3.05
CA GLN A 6 12.27 0.35 -4.15
C GLN A 6 11.74 -0.17 -5.50
N TYR A 7 11.87 -1.47 -5.77
CA TYR A 7 11.38 -2.10 -6.99
C TYR A 7 9.85 -1.94 -7.13
N GLU A 8 9.11 -2.28 -6.07
CA GLU A 8 7.66 -2.15 -6.08
C GLU A 8 7.21 -0.69 -6.18
N TRP A 9 7.88 0.22 -5.49
CA TRP A 9 7.56 1.64 -5.59
C TRP A 9 7.79 2.20 -6.99
N ALA A 10 8.92 1.87 -7.59
CA ALA A 10 9.27 2.24 -8.97
C ALA A 10 8.23 1.74 -9.99
N ALA A 11 7.61 0.59 -9.74
CA ALA A 11 6.56 0.05 -10.58
C ALA A 11 5.18 0.66 -10.29
N HIS A 12 4.81 0.83 -9.02
CA HIS A 12 3.43 1.16 -8.63
C HIS A 12 3.13 2.66 -8.55
N GLU A 13 4.11 3.53 -8.27
CA GLU A 13 3.85 4.97 -8.27
C GLU A 13 3.39 5.46 -9.66
N PRO A 14 4.05 5.10 -10.79
CA PRO A 14 3.55 5.46 -12.12
C PRO A 14 2.16 4.90 -12.41
N GLN A 15 1.90 3.64 -12.04
CA GLN A 15 0.60 2.99 -12.22
C GLN A 15 -0.51 3.68 -11.42
N ALA A 16 -0.23 4.14 -10.20
CA ALA A 16 -1.17 4.91 -9.40
C ALA A 16 -1.51 6.24 -10.07
N LYS A 17 -0.52 6.93 -10.65
CA LYS A 17 -0.73 8.17 -11.41
C LYS A 17 -1.56 7.94 -12.67
N GLU A 18 -1.28 6.87 -13.42
CA GLU A 18 -2.07 6.46 -14.59
C GLU A 18 -3.51 6.10 -14.22
N ALA A 19 -3.72 5.50 -13.05
CA ALA A 19 -5.04 5.21 -12.48
C ALA A 19 -5.74 6.44 -11.86
N LEU A 20 -5.15 7.65 -12.00
CA LEU A 20 -5.68 8.91 -11.48
C LEU A 20 -5.82 8.96 -9.95
N VAL A 21 -4.98 8.21 -9.22
CA VAL A 21 -4.86 8.40 -7.76
C VAL A 21 -4.33 9.80 -7.49
N PRO A 22 -4.92 10.58 -6.57
CA PRO A 22 -4.46 11.93 -6.27
C PRO A 22 -2.97 11.95 -5.86
N GLU A 23 -2.21 12.91 -6.39
CA GLU A 23 -0.77 13.05 -6.08
C GLU A 23 -0.54 13.24 -4.57
N ASP A 24 -1.45 13.94 -3.89
CA ASP A 24 -1.40 14.15 -2.44
C ASP A 24 -1.54 12.82 -1.67
N THR A 25 -2.36 11.89 -2.16
CA THR A 25 -2.54 10.56 -1.57
C THR A 25 -1.27 9.72 -1.74
N ILE A 26 -0.70 9.70 -2.95
CA ILE A 26 0.57 9.03 -3.24
C ILE A 26 1.66 9.58 -2.32
N THR A 27 1.78 10.91 -2.25
CA THR A 27 2.78 11.61 -1.43
C THR A 27 2.60 11.31 0.05
N ALA A 28 1.38 11.35 0.58
CA ALA A 28 1.11 11.03 1.98
C ALA A 28 1.52 9.60 2.35
N ILE A 29 1.26 8.60 1.47
CA ILE A 29 1.68 7.22 1.68
C ILE A 29 3.21 7.11 1.61
N LYS A 30 3.83 7.79 0.64
CA LYS A 30 5.28 7.79 0.40
C LYS A 30 6.07 8.38 1.56
N GLU A 31 5.54 9.44 2.17
CA GLU A 31 6.15 10.18 3.28
C GLU A 31 5.75 9.66 4.67
N HIS A 32 5.07 8.51 4.75
CA HIS A 32 4.54 7.96 6.01
C HIS A 32 3.60 8.92 6.79
N ARG A 33 2.94 9.85 6.09
CA ARG A 33 1.93 10.74 6.69
C ARG A 33 0.52 10.14 6.67
N ALA A 34 0.26 9.20 5.75
CA ALA A 34 -1.01 8.51 5.69
C ALA A 34 -1.28 7.71 6.98
N PRO A 35 -2.52 7.71 7.50
CA PRO A 35 -3.77 8.11 6.84
C PRO A 35 -4.14 9.60 6.99
N ASP A 36 -3.31 10.43 7.63
CA ASP A 36 -3.66 11.83 7.90
C ASP A 36 -3.75 12.66 6.61
N GLY A 37 -4.81 13.47 6.50
CA GLY A 37 -5.05 14.32 5.34
C GLY A 37 -5.66 13.62 4.12
N LEU A 38 -5.87 12.30 4.18
CA LEU A 38 -6.55 11.54 3.13
C LEU A 38 -8.08 11.68 3.24
N SER A 39 -8.78 11.42 2.13
CA SER A 39 -10.24 11.25 2.17
C SER A 39 -10.64 10.10 3.09
N GLU A 40 -11.89 10.06 3.55
CA GLU A 40 -12.34 9.03 4.49
C GLU A 40 -12.11 7.60 3.94
N ASP A 41 -12.38 7.39 2.64
CA ASP A 41 -12.23 6.10 1.96
C ASP A 41 -10.77 5.66 1.86
N GLU A 42 -9.90 6.55 1.40
CA GLU A 42 -8.47 6.28 1.29
C GLU A 42 -7.86 6.04 2.68
N ALA A 43 -8.23 6.86 3.67
CA ALA A 43 -7.79 6.71 5.05
C ALA A 43 -8.23 5.37 5.65
N LEU A 44 -9.44 4.90 5.32
CA LEU A 44 -9.94 3.59 5.77
C LEU A 44 -9.12 2.44 5.18
N LEU A 45 -8.82 2.48 3.87
CA LEU A 45 -7.98 1.49 3.21
C LEU A 45 -6.56 1.47 3.78
N VAL A 46 -5.93 2.64 3.96
CA VAL A 46 -4.60 2.75 4.55
C VAL A 46 -4.58 2.21 5.98
N ARG A 47 -5.57 2.56 6.81
CA ARG A 47 -5.67 2.02 8.17
C ARG A 47 -5.78 0.50 8.18
N TYR A 48 -6.60 -0.08 7.30
CA TYR A 48 -6.73 -1.53 7.19
C TYR A 48 -5.40 -2.20 6.86
N VAL A 49 -4.64 -1.65 5.90
CA VAL A 49 -3.30 -2.14 5.54
C VAL A 49 -2.33 -2.04 6.72
N GLN A 50 -2.30 -0.88 7.40
CA GLN A 50 -1.38 -0.63 8.51
C GLN A 50 -1.69 -1.51 9.71
N GLU A 51 -2.96 -1.63 10.11
CA GLU A 51 -3.39 -2.54 11.18
C GLU A 51 -3.00 -4.01 10.87
N LEU A 52 -3.20 -4.44 9.63
CA LEU A 52 -2.85 -5.79 9.21
C LEU A 52 -1.34 -6.04 9.23
N LEU A 53 -0.54 -5.13 8.65
CA LEU A 53 0.90 -5.35 8.46
C LEU A 53 1.77 -4.94 9.65
N ARG A 54 1.37 -3.91 10.42
CA ARG A 54 2.13 -3.41 11.58
C ARG A 54 1.68 -4.06 12.89
N ASP A 55 0.36 -4.14 13.09
CA ASP A 55 -0.22 -4.60 14.36
C ASP A 55 -0.58 -6.09 14.32
N HIS A 56 -0.46 -6.73 13.15
CA HIS A 56 -0.85 -8.11 12.90
C HIS A 56 -2.31 -8.41 13.29
N ARG A 57 -3.16 -7.38 13.23
CA ARG A 57 -4.56 -7.45 13.65
C ARG A 57 -5.34 -6.29 13.06
N VAL A 58 -6.43 -6.60 12.36
CA VAL A 58 -7.45 -5.60 12.02
C VAL A 58 -8.44 -5.46 13.18
N THR A 59 -8.72 -4.23 13.59
CA THR A 59 -9.68 -3.95 14.66
C THR A 59 -11.12 -4.23 14.18
N PRO A 60 -12.05 -4.59 15.08
CA PRO A 60 -13.46 -4.77 14.70
C PRO A 60 -14.07 -3.51 14.09
N GLU A 61 -13.67 -2.33 14.54
CA GLU A 61 -14.13 -1.06 14.00
C GLU A 61 -13.72 -0.90 12.52
N THR A 62 -12.43 -1.05 12.22
CA THR A 62 -11.89 -0.96 10.85
C THR A 62 -12.49 -2.04 9.95
N PHE A 63 -12.58 -3.28 10.44
CA PHE A 63 -13.16 -4.39 9.68
C PHE A 63 -14.65 -4.18 9.35
N ASN A 64 -15.45 -3.71 10.30
CA ASN A 64 -16.87 -3.46 10.06
C ASN A 64 -17.08 -2.31 9.07
N ARG A 65 -16.25 -1.25 9.16
CA ARG A 65 -16.32 -0.13 8.21
C ARG A 65 -15.92 -0.57 6.81
N ILE A 66 -14.85 -1.33 6.64
CA ILE A 66 -14.43 -1.79 5.31
C ILE A 66 -15.44 -2.76 4.69
N GLN A 67 -16.04 -3.65 5.50
CA GLN A 67 -17.08 -4.57 5.04
C GLN A 67 -18.38 -3.85 4.63
N SER A 68 -18.65 -2.66 5.15
CA SER A 68 -19.79 -1.84 4.67
C SER A 68 -19.55 -1.20 3.29
N ARG A 69 -18.30 -1.17 2.82
CA ARG A 69 -17.88 -0.56 1.55
C ARG A 69 -17.62 -1.61 0.47
N PHE A 70 -17.09 -2.77 0.86
CA PHE A 70 -16.69 -3.86 -0.03
C PHE A 70 -17.50 -5.12 0.26
N SER A 71 -17.87 -5.84 -0.80
CA SER A 71 -18.37 -7.20 -0.67
C SER A 71 -17.31 -8.12 -0.04
N SER A 72 -17.74 -9.27 0.47
CA SER A 72 -16.80 -10.26 1.03
C SER A 72 -15.74 -10.72 0.02
N LEU A 73 -16.09 -10.75 -1.27
CA LEU A 73 -15.15 -11.10 -2.33
C LEU A 73 -14.11 -10.00 -2.52
N GLU A 74 -14.53 -8.75 -2.70
CA GLU A 74 -13.62 -7.61 -2.85
C GLU A 74 -12.70 -7.43 -1.64
N LEU A 75 -13.21 -7.64 -0.42
CA LEU A 75 -12.39 -7.60 0.80
C LEU A 75 -11.38 -8.76 0.85
N THR A 76 -11.76 -9.94 0.35
CA THR A 76 -10.84 -11.08 0.22
C THR A 76 -9.73 -10.77 -0.78
N ASP A 77 -10.09 -10.19 -1.94
CA ASP A 77 -9.13 -9.77 -2.96
C ASP A 77 -8.18 -8.73 -2.40
N LEU A 78 -8.68 -7.68 -1.74
CA LEU A 78 -7.87 -6.66 -1.07
C LEU A 78 -6.88 -7.27 -0.08
N THR A 79 -7.36 -8.15 0.82
CA THR A 79 -6.52 -8.80 1.83
C THR A 79 -5.44 -9.66 1.18
N THR A 80 -5.81 -10.39 0.12
CA THR A 80 -4.90 -11.25 -0.63
C THR A 80 -3.84 -10.42 -1.36
N THR A 81 -4.22 -9.29 -1.96
CA THR A 81 -3.29 -8.35 -2.60
C THR A 81 -2.26 -7.83 -1.60
N ILE A 82 -2.67 -7.45 -0.40
CA ILE A 82 -1.76 -6.98 0.66
C ILE A 82 -0.73 -8.06 1.02
N GLY A 83 -1.19 -9.31 1.22
CA GLY A 83 -0.32 -10.44 1.54
C GLY A 83 0.63 -10.80 0.39
N TYR A 84 0.12 -10.81 -0.85
CA TYR A 84 0.89 -11.13 -2.04
C TYR A 84 2.06 -10.15 -2.24
N TYR A 85 1.81 -8.85 -2.19
CA TYR A 85 2.87 -7.85 -2.33
C TYR A 85 3.80 -7.82 -1.11
N SER A 86 3.31 -8.14 0.08
CA SER A 86 4.21 -8.31 1.23
C SER A 86 5.20 -9.47 1.03
N MET A 87 4.73 -10.62 0.54
CA MET A 87 5.58 -11.74 0.18
C MET A 87 6.57 -11.37 -0.93
N LEU A 88 6.08 -10.68 -1.97
CA LEU A 88 6.91 -10.28 -3.11
C LEU A 88 8.01 -9.29 -2.68
N ALA A 89 7.66 -8.29 -1.87
CA ALA A 89 8.61 -7.37 -1.26
C ALA A 89 9.73 -8.11 -0.51
N CYS A 90 9.40 -9.12 0.30
CA CYS A 90 10.40 -9.94 0.98
C CYS A 90 11.41 -10.58 0.01
N VAL A 91 10.94 -11.14 -1.10
CA VAL A 91 11.81 -11.73 -2.12
C VAL A 91 12.68 -10.66 -2.80
N LEU A 92 12.06 -9.57 -3.24
CA LEU A 92 12.76 -8.49 -3.95
C LEU A 92 13.83 -7.83 -3.09
N ILE A 93 13.55 -7.60 -1.80
CA ILE A 93 14.49 -7.04 -0.84
C ILE A 93 15.62 -8.03 -0.56
N ALA A 94 15.30 -9.30 -0.27
CA ALA A 94 16.31 -10.31 0.07
C ALA A 94 17.32 -10.57 -1.04
N TYR A 95 16.91 -10.42 -2.30
CA TYR A 95 17.77 -10.59 -3.47
C TYR A 95 18.25 -9.26 -4.08
N GLU A 96 18.05 -8.14 -3.38
CA GLU A 96 18.48 -6.79 -3.81
C GLU A 96 18.09 -6.44 -5.25
N VAL A 97 16.87 -6.85 -5.65
CA VAL A 97 16.38 -6.64 -7.02
C VAL A 97 16.22 -5.16 -7.28
N GLN A 98 16.95 -4.65 -8.28
CA GLN A 98 16.91 -3.24 -8.65
C GLN A 98 15.78 -2.96 -9.63
N PRO A 99 15.16 -1.77 -9.58
CA PRO A 99 14.29 -1.27 -10.64
C PRO A 99 14.96 -1.37 -12.03
N ALA A 100 14.16 -1.29 -13.09
CA ALA A 100 14.68 -1.29 -14.46
C ALA A 100 15.74 -0.20 -14.67
N GLU A 101 16.69 -0.45 -15.56
CA GLU A 101 17.79 0.49 -15.84
C GLU A 101 17.24 1.85 -16.27
N GLY A 102 17.74 2.91 -15.65
CA GLY A 102 17.28 4.29 -15.86
C GLY A 102 16.07 4.71 -15.02
N VAL A 103 15.48 3.81 -14.21
CA VAL A 103 14.42 4.17 -13.26
C VAL A 103 15.04 4.70 -11.96
N VAL A 104 14.71 5.94 -11.61
CA VAL A 104 15.18 6.59 -10.38
C VAL A 104 14.49 5.96 -9.18
N PRO A 105 15.22 5.56 -8.11
CA PRO A 105 14.62 5.12 -6.85
C PRO A 105 13.64 6.17 -6.35
N LEU A 106 12.39 5.76 -6.10
CA LEU A 106 11.33 6.69 -5.75
C LEU A 106 11.26 6.94 -4.26
N LEU A 107 11.69 6.00 -3.41
CA LEU A 107 11.73 6.22 -1.97
C LEU A 107 13.03 6.91 -1.53
N PRO A 108 13.00 7.71 -0.44
CA PRO A 108 14.22 8.18 0.21
C PRO A 108 15.12 6.98 0.53
N LEU A 109 16.43 7.12 0.25
CA LEU A 109 17.47 6.19 0.67
C LEU A 109 17.76 6.32 2.17
#